data_AF-A0A392VWB7-F1
#
_entry.id   AF-A0A392VWB7-F1
#
_cell.length_a   1.000
_cell.length_b   1.000
_cell.length_c   1.000
_cell.angle_alpha   90.00
_cell.angle_beta   90.00
_cell.angle_gamma   90.00
#
_symmetry.space_group_name_H-M   'P 1'
#
loop_
_entity.id
_entity.type
_entity.pdbx_description
1 polymer ?
#
loop_
_entity_poly.entity_id
_entity_poly.type
_entity_poly.pdbx_seq_one_letter_code
_entity_poly.pdbx_strand_id
1 'polypeptide(L)' 'MSTPRSVAVAVSGGSGAAKGSRRALQWAMENVVPQADRLILVHVIPRITSIPSPGMYL' A
#
# COMPACT_ATOMS: atom_id res chain seq x y z
N MET A 1 15.09 27.46 4.63
CA MET A 1 14.54 26.55 3.60
C MET A 1 13.75 25.47 4.30
N SER A 2 12.46 25.31 4.00
CA SER A 2 11.68 24.16 4.50
C SER A 2 12.09 22.92 3.68
N THR A 3 12.41 21.81 4.34
CA THR A 3 12.67 20.54 3.65
C THR A 3 11.35 19.98 3.13
N PRO A 4 11.24 19.63 1.83
CA PRO A 4 10.01 19.07 1.30
C PRO A 4 9.68 17.74 1.97
N ARG A 5 8.44 17.58 2.43
CA ARG A 5 7.94 16.39 3.14
C ARG A 5 7.08 15.56 2.22
N SER A 6 7.45 14.30 2.05
CA SER A 6 6.69 13.32 1.25
C SER A 6 6.08 12.27 2.15
N VAL A 7 4.84 11.89 1.86
CA VAL A 7 4.12 10.80 2.55
C VAL A 7 3.89 9.67 1.56
N ALA A 8 4.38 8.48 1.89
CA ALA A 8 4.17 7.28 1.09
C ALA A 8 3.16 6.36 1.79
N VAL A 9 2.12 5.94 1.06
CA VAL A 9 1.09 5.02 1.57
C VAL A 9 1.07 3.76 0.71
N ALA A 10 1.33 2.61 1.34
CA ALA A 10 1.23 1.33 0.67
C ALA A 10 -0.24 0.94 0.47
N VAL A 11 -0.61 0.56 -0.76
CA VAL A 11 -1.98 0.23 -1.15
C VAL A 11 -2.08 -1.16 -1.77
N SER A 12 -3.18 -1.86 -1.45
CA SER A 12 -3.52 -3.16 -2.03
C SER A 12 -4.58 -2.98 -3.13
N GLY A 13 -4.33 -3.53 -4.31
CA GLY A 13 -5.30 -3.63 -5.41
C GLY A 13 -6.25 -4.83 -5.30
N GLY A 14 -6.01 -5.78 -4.39
CA GLY A 14 -6.80 -7.02 -4.27
C GLY A 14 -8.06 -6.89 -3.41
N SER A 15 -9.12 -7.61 -3.79
CA SER A 15 -10.47 -7.63 -3.19
C SER A 15 -10.51 -7.69 -1.65
N GLY A 16 -9.60 -8.45 -1.01
CA GLY A 16 -9.58 -8.62 0.46
C GLY A 16 -8.79 -7.55 1.23
N ALA A 17 -7.59 -7.19 0.77
CA ALA A 17 -6.70 -6.25 1.46
C ALA A 17 -6.95 -4.77 1.09
N ALA A 18 -7.72 -4.49 0.02
CA ALA A 18 -8.01 -3.14 -0.45
C ALA A 18 -8.78 -2.27 0.56
N LYS A 19 -9.65 -2.87 1.40
CA LYS A 19 -10.41 -2.13 2.43
C LYS A 19 -9.50 -1.54 3.50
N GLY A 20 -8.47 -2.28 3.93
CA GLY A 20 -7.50 -1.80 4.92
C GLY A 20 -6.66 -0.63 4.39
N SER A 21 -6.16 -0.74 3.15
CA SER A 21 -5.38 0.33 2.54
C SER A 21 -6.16 1.61 2.30
N ARG A 22 -7.47 1.54 1.98
CA ARG A 22 -8.31 2.74 1.84
C ARG A 22 -8.44 3.52 3.15
N ARG A 23 -8.62 2.82 4.27
CA ARG A 23 -8.69 3.45 5.60
C ARG A 23 -7.36 4.08 6.00
N ALA A 24 -6.24 3.42 5.72
CA ALA A 24 -4.92 3.98 5.96
C ALA A 24 -4.67 5.24 5.12
N LEU A 25 -5.09 5.23 3.86
CA LEU A 25 -5.01 6.40 2.98
C LEU A 25 -5.89 7.54 3.49
N GLN A 26 -7.14 7.26 3.87
CA GLN A 26 -8.04 8.27 4.42
C GLN A 26 -7.46 8.89 5.70
N TRP A 27 -6.96 8.08 6.62
CA TRP A 27 -6.30 8.58 7.83
C TRP A 27 -5.09 9.45 7.50
N ALA A 28 -4.24 9.03 6.55
CA ALA A 28 -3.08 9.81 6.14
C ALA A 28 -3.48 11.15 5.52
N MET A 29 -4.54 11.19 4.73
CA MET A 29 -5.10 12.43 4.17
C MET A 29 -5.57 13.41 5.23
N GLU A 30 -6.17 12.90 6.31
CA GLU A 30 -6.71 13.72 7.40
C GLU A 30 -5.62 14.21 8.36
N ASN A 31 -4.55 13.42 8.58
CA ASN A 31 -3.61 13.66 9.68
C ASN A 31 -2.20 14.06 9.24
N VAL A 32 -1.76 13.63 8.06
CA VAL A 32 -0.34 13.72 7.65
C VAL A 32 -0.16 14.57 6.39
N VAL A 33 -1.02 14.38 5.39
CA VAL A 33 -0.98 15.12 4.10
C VAL A 33 -1.09 16.64 4.25
N PRO A 34 -1.85 17.22 5.21
CA PRO A 34 -1.91 18.68 5.36
C PRO A 34 -0.55 19.33 5.66
N GLN A 35 0.44 18.55 6.10
CA GLN A 35 1.80 19.00 6.41
C GLN A 35 2.84 18.53 5.37
N ALA A 36 2.39 17.87 4.30
CA ALA A 36 3.22 17.28 3.27
C ALA A 36 3.06 18.01 1.94
N ASP A 37 4.15 18.09 1.18
CA ASP A 37 4.14 18.67 -0.15
C ASP A 37 3.68 17.65 -1.20
N ARG A 38 3.80 16.35 -0.89
CA ARG A 38 3.56 15.25 -1.84
C ARG A 38 2.97 14.02 -1.15
N LEU A 39 1.99 13.41 -1.83
CA LEU A 39 1.43 12.11 -1.48
C LEU A 39 1.82 11.08 -2.57
N ILE A 40 2.38 9.95 -2.16
CA ILE A 40 2.84 8.87 -3.03
C ILE A 40 2.06 7.60 -2.68
N LEU A 41 1.38 7.01 -3.66
CA LEU A 41 0.71 5.72 -3.50
C LEU A 41 1.60 4.60 -4.04
N VAL A 42 1.87 3.60 -3.20
CA VAL A 42 2.77 2.49 -3.54
C VAL A 42 1.99 1.19 -3.58
N HIS A 43 1.80 0.63 -4.77
CA HIS A 43 1.26 -0.72 -4.90
C HIS A 43 2.39 -1.75 -4.83
N VAL A 44 2.42 -2.56 -3.76
CA VAL A 44 3.42 -3.62 -3.59
C VAL A 44 2.91 -4.90 -4.21
N ILE A 45 3.62 -5.42 -5.22
CA ILE A 45 3.38 -6.75 -5.78
C ILE A 45 4.33 -7.72 -5.05
N PRO A 46 3.81 -8.61 -4.18
CA PRO A 46 4.67 -9.53 -3.45
C PRO A 46 5.35 -10.50 -4.42
N ARG A 47 6.59 -10.88 -4.10
CA ARG A 47 7.29 -11.94 -4.82
C ARG A 47 6.52 -13.25 -4.65
N ILE A 48 6.34 -14.00 -5.72
CA ILE A 48 5.75 -15.34 -5.64
C ILE A 48 6.71 -16.22 -4.83
N THR A 49 6.30 -16.63 -3.64
CA THR A 49 7.12 -17.44 -2.72
C THR A 49 6.85 -18.93 -2.83
N SER A 50 5.77 -19.33 -3.49
CA SER A 50 5.42 -20.73 -3.73
C SER A 50 4.57 -20.87 -4.99
N ILE A 51 4.92 -21.84 -5.82
CA ILE A 51 4.08 -22.31 -6.93
C ILE A 51 3.76 -23.77 -6.58
N PRO A 52 2.49 -24.14 -6.35
CA PRO A 52 2.16 -25.52 -5.99
C PRO A 52 2.59 -26.47 -7.11
N SER A 53 3.37 -27.49 -6.76
CA SER A 53 3.71 -28.57 -7.69
C SER A 53 2.47 -29.44 -7.94
N PRO A 54 2.18 -29.82 -9.20
CA PRO A 54 0.93 -30.51 -9.58
C PRO A 54 0.73 -31.92 -8.98
N GLY A 55 1.67 -32.46 -8.19
CA GLY A 55 1.57 -33.79 -7.59
C GLY A 55 0.84 -33.87 -6.24
N MET A 56 0.34 -32.77 -5.67
CA MET A 56 -0.20 -32.76 -4.30
C MET A 56 -1.68 -33.22 -4.19
N TYR A 57 -2.29 -33.70 -5.28
CA TYR A 57 -3.68 -34.15 -5.32
C TYR A 57 -3.86 -35.64 -5.71
N LEU A 58 -2.81 -36.45 -5.65
CA LEU A 58 -2.86 -37.90 -5.89
C LEU A 58 -2.60 -38.69 -4.60
#